data_AF-A0A0G4PE28-F1
#
_entry.id   AF-A0A0G4PE28-F1
#
_cell.length_a   1.000
_cell.length_b   1.000
_cell.length_c   1.000
_cell.angle_alpha   90.00
_cell.angle_beta   90.00
_cell.angle_gamma   90.00
#
_symmetry.space_group_name_H-M   'P 1'
#
loop_
_entity.id
_entity.type
_entity.pdbx_description
1 polymer ?
#
loop_
_entity_poly.entity_id
_entity_poly.type
_entity_poly.pdbx_seq_one_letter_code
_entity_poly.pdbx_strand_id
1 'polypeptide(L)'
;MADVATGNVGDTNPQPPPPDASANPIDPNEVPSLNNPIQFAQDDSDTIAMTKIQKVRTLEHNDTDLSGWKQALACQLIPYALEWLLESDIPRPPKSHASFERWKYWSRLVASWMYNQIDVTLQNKLRDLSKMPKYADYLYDELMAMTQGSDRMQMRVVYYL
;
A
#
# COMPACT_ATOMS: atom_id res chain seq x y z
N MET A 1 -22.59 11.86 63.42
CA MET A 1 -23.07 13.03 62.65
C MET A 1 -22.28 14.22 63.17
N ALA A 2 -21.56 14.94 62.29
CA ALA A 2 -20.70 16.11 62.60
C ALA A 2 -19.54 15.85 63.59
N ASP A 3 -18.33 16.42 63.49
CA ASP A 3 -17.56 16.97 62.34
C ASP A 3 -16.04 16.87 62.73
N VAL A 4 -14.99 17.53 62.20
CA VAL A 4 -14.80 18.72 61.36
C VAL A 4 -13.45 18.67 60.59
N ALA A 5 -13.17 19.71 59.80
CA ALA A 5 -11.89 20.24 59.28
C ALA A 5 -10.55 19.86 59.99
N THR A 6 -9.34 19.93 59.38
CA THR A 6 -8.88 20.12 57.97
C THR A 6 -7.35 19.94 57.92
N GLY A 7 -6.80 19.53 56.77
CA GLY A 7 -5.43 19.93 56.37
C GLY A 7 -4.42 18.80 56.20
N ASN A 8 -4.30 18.26 54.97
CA ASN A 8 -3.19 17.38 54.61
C ASN A 8 -1.94 18.21 54.26
N VAL A 9 -0.82 17.91 54.90
CA VAL A 9 0.51 18.30 54.41
C VAL A 9 0.82 17.49 53.15
N GLY A 10 1.28 18.16 52.09
CA GLY A 10 1.79 17.53 50.87
C GLY A 10 3.27 17.87 50.71
N ASP A 11 4.11 16.85 50.58
CA ASP A 11 5.57 17.00 50.53
C ASP A 11 6.08 17.75 49.29
N THR A 12 7.19 18.46 49.47
CA THR A 12 7.91 19.15 48.41
C THR A 12 8.79 18.20 47.61
N ASN A 13 8.54 18.07 46.30
CA ASN A 13 9.56 17.60 45.35
C ASN A 13 9.37 18.25 43.96
N PRO A 14 10.37 18.94 43.39
CA PRO A 14 10.24 19.57 42.08
C PRO A 14 10.19 18.53 40.94
N GLN A 15 9.12 18.55 40.15
CA GLN A 15 9.02 17.78 38.91
C GLN A 15 9.78 18.50 37.78
N PRO A 16 10.63 17.81 36.99
CA PRO A 16 11.28 18.43 35.83
C PRO A 16 10.23 18.78 34.74
N PRO A 17 10.44 19.82 33.94
CA PRO A 17 9.52 20.22 32.88
C PRO A 17 9.49 19.19 31.74
N PRO A 18 8.35 19.05 31.02
CA PRO A 18 8.31 18.30 29.78
C PRO A 18 9.12 19.01 28.69
N PRO A 19 9.73 18.28 27.73
CA PRO A 19 10.44 18.89 26.61
C PRO A 19 9.47 19.61 25.67
N ASP A 20 9.94 20.67 25.01
CA ASP A 20 9.13 21.56 24.17
C ASP A 20 8.37 20.83 23.05
N ALA A 21 7.06 20.72 23.21
CA ALA A 21 6.16 20.45 22.10
C ALA A 21 6.04 21.73 21.25
N SER A 22 6.97 21.91 20.31
CA SER A 22 6.94 23.02 19.34
C SER A 22 5.74 22.88 18.40
N ALA A 23 4.59 23.36 18.86
CA ALA A 23 3.34 23.39 18.12
C ALA A 23 3.39 24.47 17.02
N ASN A 24 4.04 24.13 15.91
CA ASN A 24 3.91 24.91 14.68
C ASN A 24 2.41 24.94 14.29
N PRO A 25 1.80 26.11 14.07
CA PRO A 25 0.42 26.19 13.63
C PRO A 25 0.30 25.60 12.23
N ILE A 26 -0.55 24.59 12.06
CA ILE A 26 -0.82 23.94 10.77
C ILE A 26 -1.55 24.94 9.88
N ASP A 27 -0.95 25.32 8.75
CA ASP A 27 -1.63 26.13 7.74
C ASP A 27 -2.65 25.23 6.99
N PRO A 28 -3.95 25.56 6.98
CA PRO A 28 -4.97 24.79 6.28
C PRO A 28 -4.80 24.78 4.74
N ASN A 29 -3.82 25.51 4.20
CA ASN A 29 -3.48 25.54 2.77
C ASN A 29 -2.27 24.65 2.41
N GLU A 30 -1.63 23.95 3.35
CA GLU A 30 -0.47 23.11 3.06
C GLU A 30 -0.86 21.81 2.34
N VAL A 31 -0.91 21.88 1.00
CA VAL A 31 -1.06 20.72 0.12
C VAL A 31 0.12 19.76 0.32
N PRO A 32 -0.08 18.46 0.57
CA PRO A 32 1.02 17.51 0.79
C PRO A 32 2.02 17.51 -0.38
N SER A 33 3.25 17.96 -0.12
CA SER A 33 4.27 18.08 -1.15
C SER A 33 4.71 16.70 -1.64
N LEU A 34 4.31 16.37 -2.88
CA LEU A 34 4.66 15.13 -3.60
C LEU A 34 6.18 14.89 -3.74
N ASN A 35 7.00 15.91 -3.43
CA ASN A 35 8.44 15.93 -3.61
C ASN A 35 9.23 15.46 -2.37
N ASN A 36 8.59 15.11 -1.26
CA ASN A 36 9.26 14.57 -0.07
C ASN A 36 9.35 13.02 -0.14
N PRO A 37 10.51 12.42 -0.51
CA PRO A 37 10.65 10.98 -0.56
C PRO A 37 10.63 10.38 0.85
N ILE A 38 9.68 9.50 1.14
CA ILE A 38 9.58 8.83 2.43
C ILE A 38 10.85 8.02 2.70
N GLN A 39 11.53 8.34 3.81
CA GLN A 39 12.77 7.68 4.23
C GLN A 39 12.45 6.42 5.05
N PHE A 40 12.11 5.34 4.37
CA PHE A 40 12.13 4.01 5.00
C PHE A 40 13.58 3.53 5.12
N ALA A 41 14.02 3.24 6.35
CA ALA A 41 15.35 2.73 6.62
C ALA A 41 15.56 1.37 5.92
N GLN A 42 16.73 1.19 5.30
CA GLN A 42 17.10 0.00 4.54
C GLN A 42 17.66 -1.08 5.47
N ASP A 43 16.80 -1.61 6.33
CA ASP A 43 17.00 -2.81 7.14
C ASP A 43 16.47 -4.04 6.36
N ASP A 44 16.93 -5.26 6.66
CA ASP A 44 16.69 -6.47 5.85
C ASP A 44 15.22 -6.98 5.89
N SER A 45 14.35 -6.28 5.16
CA SER A 45 12.91 -6.17 5.48
C SER A 45 11.94 -6.72 4.42
N ASP A 46 12.39 -7.51 3.44
CA ASP A 46 11.48 -8.08 2.40
C ASP A 46 10.29 -8.86 3.02
N THR A 47 10.55 -9.68 4.05
CA THR A 47 9.52 -10.41 4.83
C THR A 47 8.86 -9.55 5.91
N ILE A 48 9.57 -8.58 6.48
CA ILE A 48 9.08 -7.68 7.55
C ILE A 48 8.14 -6.60 7.01
N ALA A 49 8.26 -6.23 5.73
CA ALA A 49 7.31 -5.37 5.03
C ALA A 49 6.06 -6.15 4.58
N MET A 50 6.22 -7.37 4.03
CA MET A 50 5.09 -8.24 3.68
C MET A 50 4.19 -8.61 4.87
N THR A 51 4.70 -8.60 6.10
CA THR A 51 3.91 -8.88 7.32
C THR A 51 3.14 -7.67 7.88
N LYS A 52 3.37 -6.45 7.35
CA LYS A 52 2.72 -5.22 7.82
C LYS A 52 1.50 -4.81 6.99
N ILE A 53 1.47 -5.14 5.70
CA ILE A 53 0.29 -4.94 4.85
C ILE A 53 -0.70 -6.08 5.14
N GLN A 54 -1.86 -5.76 5.71
CA GLN A 54 -2.80 -6.80 6.14
C GLN A 54 -3.44 -7.51 4.94
N LYS A 55 -4.12 -8.64 5.19
CA LYS A 55 -4.94 -9.28 4.15
C LYS A 55 -6.20 -8.45 3.89
N VAL A 56 -6.60 -8.38 2.62
CA VAL A 56 -7.92 -7.86 2.20
C VAL A 56 -8.91 -9.03 2.01
N ARG A 57 -10.15 -8.73 1.61
CA ARG A 57 -11.06 -9.76 1.09
C ARG A 57 -10.44 -10.42 -0.15
N THR A 58 -10.55 -11.73 -0.28
CA THR A 58 -10.11 -12.44 -1.49
C THR A 58 -10.86 -11.89 -2.71
N LEU A 59 -10.15 -11.70 -3.83
CA LEU A 59 -10.78 -11.52 -5.14
C LEU A 59 -11.12 -12.89 -5.73
N GLU A 60 -12.38 -13.09 -6.07
CA GLU A 60 -12.84 -14.35 -6.67
C GLU A 60 -12.89 -14.28 -8.20
N HIS A 61 -12.79 -15.43 -8.85
CA HIS A 61 -13.04 -15.53 -10.28
C HIS A 61 -14.54 -15.31 -10.55
N ASN A 62 -14.87 -14.24 -11.31
CA ASN A 62 -16.22 -13.65 -11.48
C ASN A 62 -16.73 -12.81 -10.29
N ASP A 63 -15.85 -12.25 -9.45
CA ASP A 63 -16.22 -11.29 -8.40
C ASP A 63 -17.00 -10.09 -8.95
N THR A 64 -18.14 -9.78 -8.35
CA THR A 64 -19.06 -8.73 -8.82
C THR A 64 -18.76 -7.33 -8.27
N ASP A 65 -17.86 -7.20 -7.29
CA ASP A 65 -17.48 -5.92 -6.65
C ASP A 65 -15.97 -5.66 -6.77
N LEU A 66 -15.49 -5.59 -8.02
CA LEU A 66 -14.12 -5.17 -8.34
C LEU A 66 -13.79 -3.78 -7.76
N SER A 67 -14.81 -2.91 -7.66
CA SER A 67 -14.76 -1.60 -7.01
C SER A 67 -14.33 -1.66 -5.55
N GLY A 68 -15.06 -2.39 -4.70
CA GLY A 68 -14.74 -2.56 -3.30
C GLY A 68 -13.49 -3.38 -3.06
N TRP A 69 -13.10 -4.26 -4.01
CA TRP A 69 -11.77 -4.88 -3.96
C TRP A 69 -10.64 -3.88 -4.21
N LYS A 70 -10.71 -3.05 -5.28
CA LYS A 70 -9.72 -1.96 -5.49
C LYS A 70 -9.65 -1.04 -4.28
N GLN A 71 -10.80 -0.67 -3.71
CA GLN A 71 -10.86 0.18 -2.52
C GLN A 71 -10.21 -0.50 -1.29
N ALA A 72 -10.43 -1.80 -1.09
CA ALA A 72 -9.80 -2.56 -0.01
C ALA A 72 -8.27 -2.63 -0.17
N LEU A 73 -7.76 -2.81 -1.40
CA LEU A 73 -6.32 -2.72 -1.68
C LEU A 73 -5.78 -1.31 -1.35
N ALA A 74 -6.42 -0.27 -1.87
CA ALA A 74 -5.99 1.11 -1.66
C ALA A 74 -5.93 1.46 -0.16
N CYS A 75 -6.95 1.08 0.63
CA CYS A 75 -6.96 1.29 2.08
C CYS A 75 -5.78 0.61 2.83
N GLN A 76 -5.24 -0.49 2.31
CA GLN A 76 -4.05 -1.15 2.89
C GLN A 76 -2.72 -0.56 2.40
N LEU A 77 -2.71 0.15 1.27
CA LEU A 77 -1.51 0.75 0.67
C LEU A 77 -1.32 2.24 1.01
N ILE A 78 -2.39 2.98 1.26
CA ILE A 78 -2.38 4.40 1.68
C ILE A 78 -1.48 4.67 2.91
N PRO A 79 -1.46 3.86 3.97
CA PRO A 79 -0.56 4.07 5.12
C PRO A 79 0.95 4.03 4.79
N TYR A 80 1.30 3.54 3.60
CA TYR A 80 2.67 3.43 3.10
C TYR A 80 2.94 4.36 1.90
N ALA A 81 1.93 5.10 1.44
CA ALA A 81 1.89 5.83 0.17
C ALA A 81 2.31 4.93 -1.02
N LEU A 82 1.58 3.84 -1.22
CA LEU A 82 1.83 2.82 -2.25
C LEU A 82 0.61 2.55 -3.17
N GLU A 83 -0.53 3.19 -2.92
CA GLU A 83 -1.79 2.98 -3.65
C GLU A 83 -1.69 3.35 -5.14
N TRP A 84 -0.93 4.39 -5.47
CA TRP A 84 -0.57 4.78 -6.84
C TRP A 84 0.19 3.69 -7.63
N LEU A 85 0.75 2.66 -6.98
CA LEU A 85 1.37 1.53 -7.67
C LEU A 85 0.36 0.59 -8.35
N LEU A 86 -0.93 0.74 -8.05
CA LEU A 86 -2.01 -0.01 -8.72
C LEU A 86 -2.45 0.63 -10.05
N GLU A 87 -2.02 1.86 -10.35
CA GLU A 87 -2.58 2.66 -11.45
C GLU A 87 -1.60 2.73 -12.62
N SER A 88 -1.86 1.95 -13.67
CA SER A 88 -1.04 1.82 -14.87
C SER A 88 -0.98 3.10 -15.74
N ASP A 89 -1.93 4.02 -15.56
CA ASP A 89 -1.92 5.37 -16.15
C ASP A 89 -0.83 6.29 -15.56
N ILE A 90 -0.32 5.99 -14.35
CA ILE A 90 0.73 6.78 -13.72
C ILE A 90 2.10 6.42 -14.33
N PRO A 91 2.83 7.38 -14.93
CA PRO A 91 4.04 7.06 -15.68
C PRO A 91 5.16 6.53 -14.78
N ARG A 92 5.54 5.27 -15.04
CA ARG A 92 6.69 4.61 -14.38
C ARG A 92 7.96 5.46 -14.49
N PRO A 93 8.78 5.61 -13.44
CA PRO A 93 10.00 6.40 -13.51
C PRO A 93 10.99 5.91 -14.60
N PRO A 94 11.75 6.81 -15.26
CA PRO A 94 12.75 6.41 -16.24
C PRO A 94 13.82 5.49 -15.63
N LYS A 95 14.19 4.42 -16.34
CA LYS A 95 15.19 3.42 -15.87
C LYS A 95 16.57 4.00 -15.53
N SER A 96 16.88 5.19 -16.03
CA SER A 96 18.10 5.94 -15.75
C SER A 96 18.07 6.74 -14.44
N HIS A 97 16.91 6.85 -13.80
CA HIS A 97 16.72 7.66 -12.59
C HIS A 97 16.62 6.79 -11.33
N ALA A 98 17.21 7.25 -10.22
CA ALA A 98 17.29 6.48 -8.98
C ALA A 98 15.93 6.07 -8.38
N SER A 99 14.85 6.82 -8.68
CA SER A 99 13.50 6.45 -8.25
C SER A 99 12.93 5.22 -8.98
N PHE A 100 13.50 4.79 -10.12
CA PHE A 100 13.05 3.57 -10.80
C PHE A 100 13.31 2.32 -9.97
N GLU A 101 14.49 2.16 -9.35
CA GLU A 101 14.79 0.99 -8.52
C GLU A 101 13.92 0.97 -7.25
N ARG A 102 13.61 2.13 -6.67
CA ARG A 102 12.65 2.26 -5.56
C ARG A 102 11.22 1.88 -5.99
N TRP A 103 10.74 2.39 -7.12
CA TRP A 103 9.44 2.01 -7.69
C TRP A 103 9.36 0.51 -7.98
N LYS A 104 10.38 -0.03 -8.63
CA LYS A 104 10.53 -1.45 -9.01
C LYS A 104 10.55 -2.37 -7.78
N TYR A 105 11.18 -1.95 -6.68
CA TYR A 105 11.16 -2.68 -5.42
C TYR A 105 9.73 -2.76 -4.85
N TRP A 106 9.10 -1.61 -4.57
CA TRP A 106 7.77 -1.58 -3.98
C TRP A 106 6.70 -2.21 -4.90
N SER A 107 6.77 -1.98 -6.20
CA SER A 107 5.86 -2.55 -7.19
C SER A 107 5.96 -4.08 -7.27
N ARG A 108 7.16 -4.66 -7.09
CA ARG A 108 7.32 -6.12 -6.93
C ARG A 108 6.76 -6.64 -5.60
N LEU A 109 6.96 -5.90 -4.51
CA LEU A 109 6.47 -6.26 -3.19
C LEU A 109 4.93 -6.25 -3.14
N VAL A 110 4.31 -5.18 -3.63
CA VAL A 110 2.85 -5.05 -3.74
C VAL A 110 2.28 -6.09 -4.70
N ALA A 111 2.94 -6.40 -5.82
CA ALA A 111 2.52 -7.50 -6.71
C ALA A 111 2.54 -8.86 -5.99
N SER A 112 3.61 -9.15 -5.24
CA SER A 112 3.74 -10.39 -4.44
C SER A 112 2.66 -10.47 -3.36
N TRP A 113 2.42 -9.38 -2.63
CA TRP A 113 1.35 -9.32 -1.63
C TRP A 113 -0.04 -9.47 -2.27
N MET A 114 -0.31 -8.81 -3.40
CA MET A 114 -1.60 -8.85 -4.12
C MET A 114 -1.89 -10.23 -4.70
N TYR A 115 -0.88 -10.95 -5.19
CA TYR A 115 -0.99 -12.36 -5.60
C TYR A 115 -1.44 -13.30 -4.46
N ASN A 116 -1.24 -12.90 -3.19
CA ASN A 116 -1.75 -13.64 -2.02
C ASN A 116 -3.18 -13.21 -1.59
N GLN A 117 -3.82 -12.28 -2.31
CA GLN A 117 -5.19 -11.78 -2.06
C GLN A 117 -6.21 -12.25 -3.11
N ILE A 118 -5.84 -13.20 -3.97
CA ILE A 118 -6.64 -13.68 -5.10
C ILE A 118 -6.86 -15.20 -5.02
N ASP A 119 -7.99 -15.68 -5.54
CA ASP A 119 -8.37 -17.09 -5.51
C ASP A 119 -7.44 -18.00 -6.35
N VAL A 120 -7.55 -19.31 -6.13
CA VAL A 120 -6.73 -20.31 -6.84
C VAL A 120 -6.95 -20.31 -8.36
N THR A 121 -8.15 -19.94 -8.83
CA THR A 121 -8.51 -19.88 -10.24
C THR A 121 -7.77 -18.73 -10.95
N LEU A 122 -7.78 -17.52 -10.36
CA LEU A 122 -7.01 -16.38 -10.85
C LEU A 122 -5.49 -16.62 -10.72
N GLN A 123 -5.03 -17.26 -9.65
CA GLN A 123 -3.63 -17.67 -9.51
C GLN A 123 -3.18 -18.63 -10.62
N ASN A 124 -4.00 -19.61 -11.00
CA ASN A 124 -3.71 -20.53 -12.10
C ASN A 124 -3.69 -19.78 -13.44
N LYS A 125 -4.70 -18.97 -13.74
CA LYS A 125 -4.73 -18.13 -14.96
C LYS A 125 -3.48 -17.23 -15.09
N LEU A 126 -2.97 -16.68 -14.00
CA LEU A 126 -1.74 -15.87 -14.00
C LEU A 126 -0.47 -16.71 -14.26
N ARG A 127 -0.44 -17.97 -13.84
CA ARG A 127 0.67 -18.91 -14.12
C ARG A 127 0.65 -19.41 -15.57
N ASP A 128 -0.54 -19.54 -16.15
CA ASP A 128 -0.74 -19.95 -17.54
C ASP A 128 -0.43 -18.81 -18.54
N LEU A 129 -0.25 -17.56 -18.07
CA LEU A 129 0.26 -16.46 -18.89
C LEU A 129 1.69 -16.73 -19.37
N SER A 130 1.92 -16.50 -20.67
CA SER A 130 3.26 -16.58 -21.29
C SER A 130 4.32 -15.68 -20.63
N LYS A 131 3.91 -14.67 -19.85
CA LYS A 131 4.77 -13.83 -19.00
C LYS A 131 4.02 -13.45 -17.71
N MET A 132 4.42 -14.04 -16.58
CA MET A 132 3.94 -13.64 -15.25
C MET A 132 4.13 -12.13 -15.01
N PRO A 133 3.07 -11.38 -14.63
CA PRO A 133 3.20 -9.96 -14.26
C PRO A 133 4.12 -9.78 -13.04
N LYS A 134 5.06 -8.83 -13.13
CA LYS A 134 6.13 -8.62 -12.11
C LYS A 134 5.95 -7.36 -11.28
N TYR A 135 4.97 -6.53 -11.62
CA TYR A 135 4.77 -5.18 -11.12
C TYR A 135 3.29 -5.01 -10.78
N ALA A 136 2.98 -4.23 -9.75
CA ALA A 136 1.65 -4.14 -9.15
C ALA A 136 0.61 -3.64 -10.17
N ASP A 137 0.92 -2.57 -10.88
CA ASP A 137 0.14 -2.00 -11.98
C ASP A 137 -0.28 -3.06 -13.02
N TYR A 138 0.68 -3.78 -13.61
CA TYR A 138 0.40 -4.76 -14.65
C TYR A 138 -0.23 -6.05 -14.13
N LEU A 139 -0.02 -6.38 -12.85
CA LEU A 139 -0.74 -7.48 -12.20
C LEU A 139 -2.19 -7.09 -11.93
N TYR A 140 -2.46 -5.84 -11.54
CA TYR A 140 -3.80 -5.30 -11.35
C TYR A 140 -4.58 -5.26 -12.68
N ASP A 141 -3.97 -4.73 -13.74
CA ASP A 141 -4.57 -4.69 -15.10
C ASP A 141 -5.03 -6.07 -15.57
N GLU A 142 -4.15 -7.08 -15.50
CA GLU A 142 -4.46 -8.44 -15.95
C GLU A 142 -5.50 -9.10 -15.02
N LEU A 143 -5.50 -8.83 -13.71
CA LEU A 143 -6.54 -9.31 -12.79
C LEU A 143 -7.92 -8.73 -13.12
N MET A 144 -8.02 -7.43 -13.40
CA MET A 144 -9.27 -6.79 -13.82
C MET A 144 -9.77 -7.34 -15.17
N ALA A 145 -8.87 -7.65 -16.11
CA ALA A 145 -9.24 -8.30 -17.37
C ALA A 145 -9.73 -9.75 -17.16
N MET A 146 -9.09 -10.51 -16.26
CA MET A 146 -9.43 -11.91 -16.00
C MET A 146 -10.74 -12.09 -15.23
N THR A 147 -11.10 -11.18 -14.32
CA THR A 147 -12.34 -11.25 -13.55
C THR A 147 -13.57 -10.82 -14.34
N GLN A 148 -13.43 -9.88 -15.29
CA GLN A 148 -14.51 -9.44 -16.20
C GLN A 148 -14.84 -10.46 -17.30
N GLY A 149 -14.43 -11.73 -17.15
CA GLY A 149 -14.68 -12.80 -18.12
C GLY A 149 -14.00 -12.59 -19.49
N SER A 150 -13.02 -11.70 -19.58
CA SER A 150 -12.44 -11.29 -20.87
C SER A 150 -11.49 -12.37 -21.40
N ASP A 151 -11.94 -13.14 -22.39
CA ASP A 151 -11.19 -14.25 -23.01
C ASP A 151 -10.07 -13.78 -23.97
N ARG A 152 -9.26 -12.83 -23.49
CA ARG A 152 -8.18 -12.19 -24.26
C ARG A 152 -6.95 -13.09 -24.43
N MET A 153 -6.94 -14.26 -23.78
CA MET A 153 -5.89 -15.28 -23.89
C MET A 153 -5.67 -15.75 -25.34
N GLN A 154 -6.72 -15.75 -26.18
CA GLN A 154 -6.59 -16.07 -27.61
C GLN A 154 -6.09 -14.89 -28.47
N MET A 155 -6.11 -13.64 -27.98
CA MET A 155 -5.87 -12.43 -28.79
C MET A 155 -4.52 -11.74 -28.50
N ARG A 156 -3.45 -12.53 -28.32
CA ARG A 156 -2.04 -12.06 -28.41
C ARG A 156 -1.20 -12.84 -29.44
N VAL A 157 -1.84 -13.40 -30.47
CA VAL A 157 -1.18 -14.03 -31.63
C VAL A 157 -1.59 -13.35 -32.96
N VAL A 158 -1.36 -12.04 -33.05
CA VAL A 158 -1.28 -11.22 -34.28
C VAL A 158 -0.68 -9.86 -33.88
N TYR A 159 0.34 -9.29 -34.53
CA TYR A 159 1.29 -9.80 -35.54
C TYR A 159 2.71 -9.33 -35.18
N TYR A 160 3.73 -9.99 -35.74
CA TYR A 160 5.04 -9.37 -35.96
C TYR A 160 5.00 -8.52 -37.24
N LEU A 161 5.59 -7.33 -37.19
CA LEU A 161 6.40 -6.71 -38.25
C LEU A 161 7.21 -5.55 -37.66
#